data_AF-A0A672YL13-F1
#
_entry.id   AF-A0A672YL13-F1
#
_cell.length_a   1.000
_cell.length_b   1.000
_cell.length_c   1.000
_cell.angle_alpha   90.00
_cell.angle_beta   90.00
_cell.angle_gamma   90.00
#
_symmetry.space_group_name_H-M   'P 1'
#
loop_
_entity.id
_entity.type
_entity.pdbx_description
1 polymer ?
#
loop_
_entity_poly.entity_id
_entity_poly.type
_entity_poly.pdbx_seq_one_letter_code
_entity_poly.pdbx_strand_id
1 'polypeptide(L)'
;MGGSQSIQIPGGGTEGYHVLRVQENSPGRRAGLEPFFDFIISICDTRLNKDNDTLKELLKANVERPIKMLLYSSKTLAVRETTVTPSNMWGGQGLLGVSIRFCSFEGANENVWHVLEVEANSPAALAGLRAHSDYIIGADTALNESEDLFSLIETYEGKELKLYVYNTDTDNCREVVITPNGDWGGEGSLGCGIGYGYLHRIPTLPFEDGKKISFPAQTPGDAVSAPKDGFTEVHLSAVVPTVPVVVSSSSSTGLEQSLSGLSVSSHPPTSISSLQTGNPHLCSET
;
A
#
# COMPACT_ATOMS: atom_id res chain seq x y z
N MET A 1 26.42 5.80 3.09
CA MET A 1 25.72 7.02 3.56
C MET A 1 24.54 7.25 2.64
N GLY A 2 23.32 6.92 3.08
CA GLY A 2 22.10 7.30 2.38
C GLY A 2 21.43 8.41 3.17
N GLY A 3 21.35 9.62 2.59
CA GLY A 3 20.59 10.71 3.19
C GLY A 3 19.14 10.61 2.76
N SER A 4 18.25 10.18 3.65
CA SER A 4 16.82 10.38 3.48
C SER A 4 16.55 11.88 3.39
N GLN A 5 15.94 12.33 2.28
CA GLN A 5 15.61 13.74 2.08
C GLN A 5 14.34 14.08 2.87
N SER A 6 14.47 14.19 4.18
CA SER A 6 13.39 14.64 5.06
C SER A 6 13.11 16.13 4.81
N ILE A 7 11.92 16.41 4.26
CA ILE A 7 11.41 17.78 4.10
C ILE A 7 11.26 18.40 5.49
N GLN A 8 11.74 19.63 5.65
CA GLN A 8 11.61 20.36 6.92
C GLN A 8 10.17 20.81 7.13
N ILE A 9 9.40 19.98 7.85
CA ILE A 9 8.03 20.26 8.25
C ILE A 9 8.02 21.41 9.28
N PRO A 10 7.34 22.54 9.02
CA PRO A 10 7.24 23.62 10.00
C PRO A 10 6.60 23.13 11.29
N GLY A 11 7.27 23.31 12.43
CA GLY A 11 6.82 22.77 13.72
C GLY A 11 7.20 21.31 14.00
N GLY A 12 7.87 20.62 13.07
CA GLY A 12 8.36 19.26 13.22
C GLY A 12 7.29 18.16 13.17
N GLY A 13 7.72 16.91 13.39
CA GLY A 13 6.88 15.70 13.35
C GLY A 13 6.48 15.26 11.93
N THR A 14 6.31 13.96 11.72
CA THR A 14 5.86 13.35 10.44
C THR A 14 4.35 13.10 10.38
N GLU A 15 3.58 13.63 11.34
CA GLU A 15 2.13 13.39 11.47
C GLU A 15 1.26 14.55 10.97
N GLY A 16 0.03 14.25 10.54
CA GLY A 16 -0.99 15.24 10.22
C GLY A 16 -2.34 14.61 9.91
N TYR A 17 -3.32 15.44 9.53
CA TYR A 17 -4.64 14.96 9.09
C TYR A 17 -4.63 14.64 7.59
N HIS A 18 -4.46 13.35 7.28
CA HIS A 18 -4.56 12.78 5.94
C HIS A 18 -5.94 13.02 5.34
N VAL A 19 -6.00 13.60 4.15
CA VAL A 19 -7.24 13.92 3.43
C VAL A 19 -7.74 12.68 2.70
N LEU A 20 -8.67 11.95 3.30
CA LEU A 20 -9.23 10.74 2.70
C LEU A 20 -10.19 11.08 1.55
N ARG A 21 -11.09 12.04 1.71
CA ARG A 21 -12.11 12.38 0.69
C ARG A 21 -12.41 13.87 0.69
N VAL A 22 -12.72 14.42 -0.48
CA VAL A 22 -13.16 15.81 -0.66
C VAL A 22 -14.50 15.81 -1.41
N GLN A 23 -15.54 16.41 -0.83
CA GLN A 23 -16.85 16.55 -1.45
C GLN A 23 -16.83 17.60 -2.58
N GLU A 24 -17.65 17.43 -3.60
CA GLU A 24 -17.80 18.43 -4.68
C GLU A 24 -18.36 19.75 -4.15
N ASN A 25 -18.01 20.85 -4.82
CA ASN A 25 -18.41 22.24 -4.47
C ASN A 25 -18.01 22.74 -3.06
N SER A 26 -17.40 21.87 -2.24
CA SER A 26 -17.00 22.14 -0.87
C SER A 26 -15.89 23.19 -0.73
N PRO A 27 -15.78 23.84 0.43
CA PRO A 27 -14.62 24.70 0.74
C PRO A 27 -13.28 24.00 0.54
N GLY A 28 -13.17 22.70 0.87
CA GLY A 28 -11.97 21.91 0.66
C GLY A 28 -11.59 21.77 -0.82
N ARG A 29 -12.56 21.44 -1.69
CA ARG A 29 -12.34 21.37 -3.15
C ARG A 29 -11.92 22.74 -3.70
N ARG A 30 -12.54 23.83 -3.24
CA ARG A 30 -12.19 25.20 -3.66
C ARG A 30 -10.79 25.65 -3.20
N ALA A 31 -10.28 25.12 -2.09
CA ALA A 31 -8.94 25.39 -1.59
C ALA A 31 -7.85 24.47 -2.18
N GLY A 32 -8.18 23.62 -3.15
CA GLY A 32 -7.21 22.76 -3.83
C GLY A 32 -6.66 21.63 -2.95
N LEU A 33 -7.48 21.08 -2.05
CA LEU A 33 -7.17 19.84 -1.33
C LEU A 33 -7.35 18.61 -2.25
N GLU A 34 -6.30 17.82 -2.38
CA GLU A 34 -6.25 16.56 -3.13
C GLU A 34 -6.60 15.37 -2.20
N PRO A 35 -7.59 14.53 -2.56
CA PRO A 35 -7.81 13.24 -1.88
C PRO A 35 -6.55 12.36 -1.92
N PHE A 36 -6.32 11.59 -0.85
CA PHE A 36 -5.17 10.73 -0.56
C PHE A 36 -3.78 11.41 -0.51
N PHE A 37 -3.50 12.41 -1.35
CA PHE A 37 -2.17 12.97 -1.44
C PHE A 37 -1.87 14.02 -0.36
N ASP A 38 -2.88 14.76 0.11
CA ASP A 38 -2.67 15.83 1.08
C ASP A 38 -2.78 15.40 2.54
N PHE A 39 -1.94 16.00 3.37
CA PHE A 39 -1.96 15.94 4.82
C PHE A 39 -2.00 17.36 5.37
N ILE A 40 -3.07 17.69 6.10
CA ILE A 40 -3.20 18.97 6.79
C ILE A 40 -2.27 18.94 8.00
N ILE A 41 -1.13 19.63 7.88
CA ILE A 41 -0.09 19.65 8.92
C ILE A 41 -0.24 20.83 9.88
N SER A 42 -0.73 21.97 9.41
CA SER A 42 -0.98 23.16 10.25
C SER A 42 -2.18 23.98 9.76
N ILE A 43 -2.83 24.69 10.68
CA ILE A 43 -3.98 25.56 10.44
C ILE A 43 -3.78 26.88 11.20
N CYS A 44 -3.88 28.01 10.50
CA CYS A 44 -3.23 29.25 10.91
C CYS A 44 -1.77 28.96 11.33
N ASP A 45 -1.32 29.48 12.47
CA ASP A 45 0.02 29.25 13.03
C ASP A 45 0.08 27.99 13.93
N THR A 46 -0.97 27.17 13.98
CA THR A 46 -1.06 26.00 14.88
C THR A 46 -0.69 24.70 14.15
N ARG A 47 0.35 24.01 14.64
CA ARG A 47 0.77 22.68 14.17
C ARG A 47 -0.19 21.59 14.69
N LEU A 48 -0.68 20.75 13.78
CA LEU A 48 -1.57 19.62 14.07
C LEU A 48 -0.76 18.32 14.20
N ASN A 49 -0.11 18.15 15.35
CA ASN A 49 0.76 17.00 15.67
C ASN A 49 0.16 16.04 16.72
N LYS A 50 -1.17 16.06 16.89
CA LYS A 50 -1.94 15.16 17.76
C LYS A 50 -3.32 14.96 17.15
N ASP A 51 -3.92 13.78 17.37
CA ASP A 51 -5.35 13.61 17.10
C ASP A 51 -6.18 14.25 18.23
N ASN A 52 -6.82 15.39 17.95
CA ASN A 52 -7.67 16.10 18.90
C ASN A 52 -8.67 17.05 18.20
N ASP A 53 -9.54 17.69 18.99
CA ASP A 53 -10.52 18.64 18.46
C ASP A 53 -9.91 19.99 17.96
N THR A 54 -8.61 20.25 18.07
CA THR A 54 -8.01 21.58 17.76
C THR A 54 -8.26 22.02 16.31
N LEU A 55 -8.18 21.11 15.33
CA LEU A 55 -8.54 21.42 13.92
C LEU A 55 -10.01 21.87 13.81
N LYS A 56 -10.91 21.12 14.45
CA LYS A 56 -12.38 21.34 14.45
C LYS A 56 -12.76 22.62 15.20
N GLU A 57 -12.05 22.96 16.28
CA GLU A 57 -12.21 24.22 17.02
C GLU A 57 -11.75 25.42 16.22
N LEU A 58 -10.56 25.37 15.60
CA LEU A 58 -10.03 26.47 14.79
C LEU A 58 -10.86 26.71 13.51
N LEU A 59 -11.44 25.65 12.93
CA LEU A 59 -12.44 25.78 11.86
C LEU A 59 -13.74 26.44 12.35
N LYS A 60 -14.28 26.02 13.52
CA LYS A 60 -15.48 26.64 14.14
C LYS A 60 -15.25 28.12 14.50
N ALA A 61 -14.07 28.47 14.99
CA ALA A 61 -13.73 29.84 15.38
C ALA A 61 -13.63 30.81 14.19
N ASN A 62 -13.46 30.29 12.97
CA ASN A 62 -13.24 31.05 11.73
C ASN A 62 -14.26 30.72 10.61
N VAL A 63 -15.48 30.33 10.99
CA VAL A 63 -16.59 30.16 10.04
C VAL A 63 -16.87 31.45 9.26
N GLU A 64 -17.09 31.29 7.96
CA GLU A 64 -17.15 32.30 6.89
C GLU A 64 -15.94 33.27 6.83
N ARG A 65 -14.78 32.92 7.41
CA ARG A 65 -13.54 33.70 7.32
C ARG A 65 -12.41 32.91 6.65
N PRO A 66 -11.61 33.54 5.77
CA PRO A 66 -10.46 32.87 5.15
C PRO A 66 -9.36 32.63 6.18
N ILE A 67 -8.81 31.42 6.21
CA ILE A 67 -7.70 31.01 7.06
C ILE A 67 -6.60 30.33 6.23
N LYS A 68 -5.35 30.53 6.66
CA LYS A 68 -4.18 29.83 6.11
C LYS A 68 -4.17 28.37 6.59
N MET A 69 -3.70 27.47 5.75
CA MET A 69 -3.54 26.05 6.03
C MET A 69 -2.29 25.54 5.31
N LEU A 70 -1.43 24.80 6.01
CA LEU A 70 -0.27 24.16 5.39
C LEU A 70 -0.60 22.69 5.10
N LEU A 71 -0.34 22.28 3.87
CA LEU A 71 -0.54 20.93 3.36
C LEU A 71 0.81 20.33 2.99
N TYR A 72 1.13 19.16 3.53
CA TYR A 72 2.16 18.29 2.95
C TYR A 72 1.51 17.41 1.88
N SER A 73 2.14 17.27 0.70
CA SER A 73 1.67 16.40 -0.37
C SER A 73 2.60 15.20 -0.56
N SER A 74 2.08 13.98 -0.45
CA SER A 74 2.81 12.75 -0.77
C SER A 74 3.04 12.56 -2.27
N LYS A 75 2.30 13.28 -3.13
CA LYS A 75 2.46 13.30 -4.60
C LYS A 75 3.72 14.04 -5.03
N THR A 76 3.95 15.22 -4.46
CA THR A 76 5.05 16.13 -4.84
C THR A 76 6.21 16.17 -3.84
N LEU A 77 6.06 15.50 -2.69
CA LEU A 77 7.02 15.52 -1.57
C LEU A 77 7.37 16.96 -1.14
N ALA A 78 6.35 17.80 -1.06
CA ALA A 78 6.49 19.23 -0.77
C ALA A 78 5.40 19.73 0.18
N VAL A 79 5.71 20.82 0.90
CA VAL A 79 4.74 21.57 1.72
C VAL A 79 4.28 22.80 0.94
N ARG A 80 2.96 23.02 0.86
CA ARG A 80 2.35 24.23 0.28
C ARG A 80 1.39 24.90 1.26
N GLU A 81 1.32 26.22 1.22
CA GLU A 81 0.25 26.97 1.89
C GLU A 81 -0.96 27.08 0.95
N THR A 82 -2.16 26.89 1.49
CA THR A 82 -3.43 27.26 0.85
C THR A 82 -4.25 28.15 1.78
N THR A 83 -5.25 28.83 1.21
CA THR A 83 -6.26 29.58 1.97
C THR A 83 -7.62 28.92 1.79
N VAL A 84 -8.28 28.60 2.89
CA VAL A 84 -9.62 27.99 2.90
C VAL A 84 -10.59 28.83 3.72
N THR A 85 -11.86 28.88 3.32
CA THR A 85 -12.93 29.58 4.05
C THR A 85 -13.92 28.54 4.57
N PRO A 86 -13.85 28.12 5.85
CA PRO A 86 -14.76 27.15 6.43
C PRO A 86 -16.18 27.71 6.43
N SER A 87 -17.17 26.93 6.01
CA SER A 87 -18.51 27.45 5.74
C SER A 87 -19.62 26.49 6.15
N ASN A 88 -20.75 27.02 6.59
CA ASN A 88 -22.00 26.28 6.76
C ASN A 88 -22.96 26.43 5.55
N MET A 89 -22.68 27.35 4.63
CA MET A 89 -23.63 27.79 3.60
C MET A 89 -23.54 27.04 2.27
N TRP A 90 -22.65 26.05 2.16
CA TRP A 90 -22.36 25.34 0.90
C TRP A 90 -23.20 24.06 0.66
N GLY A 91 -24.06 23.68 1.61
CA GLY A 91 -25.08 22.64 1.43
C GLY A 91 -24.67 21.18 1.65
N GLY A 92 -23.38 20.88 1.84
CA GLY A 92 -22.88 19.54 2.16
C GLY A 92 -22.53 19.33 3.64
N GLN A 93 -21.84 18.22 3.94
CA GLN A 93 -21.55 17.82 5.32
C GLN A 93 -20.22 18.39 5.84
N GLY A 94 -20.29 19.12 6.96
CA GLY A 94 -19.14 19.67 7.68
C GLY A 94 -18.60 21.00 7.14
N LEU A 95 -17.75 21.69 7.92
CA LEU A 95 -17.27 23.03 7.60
C LEU A 95 -16.33 23.11 6.39
N LEU A 96 -15.71 22.00 5.99
CA LEU A 96 -14.79 21.92 4.85
C LEU A 96 -15.27 20.97 3.74
N GLY A 97 -16.22 20.07 4.03
CA GLY A 97 -16.59 18.99 3.12
C GLY A 97 -15.54 17.91 2.91
N VAL A 98 -14.62 17.71 3.86
CA VAL A 98 -13.56 16.69 3.78
C VAL A 98 -13.74 15.59 4.83
N SER A 99 -13.37 14.36 4.47
CA SER A 99 -13.11 13.26 5.42
C SER A 99 -11.60 13.18 5.65
N ILE A 100 -11.19 13.02 6.91
CA ILE A 100 -9.78 13.05 7.33
C ILE A 100 -9.47 11.97 8.38
N ARG A 101 -8.22 11.54 8.45
CA ARG A 101 -7.67 10.63 9.48
C ARG A 101 -6.35 11.18 9.99
N PHE A 102 -6.10 11.16 11.31
CA PHE A 102 -4.77 11.49 11.84
C PHE A 102 -3.82 10.31 11.66
N CYS A 103 -2.72 10.49 10.94
CA CYS A 103 -1.65 9.49 10.81
C CYS A 103 -0.33 10.13 10.36
N SER A 104 0.74 9.32 10.26
CA SER A 104 1.99 9.73 9.64
C SER A 104 1.84 9.87 8.11
N PHE A 105 2.58 10.80 7.51
CA PHE A 105 2.84 10.85 6.07
C PHE A 105 4.18 10.22 5.67
N GLU A 106 4.99 9.80 6.64
CA GLU A 106 6.14 8.92 6.43
C GLU A 106 5.63 7.51 6.04
N GLY A 107 6.16 6.92 4.97
CA GLY A 107 5.68 5.64 4.43
C GLY A 107 4.32 5.68 3.70
N ALA A 108 3.58 6.80 3.74
CA ALA A 108 2.20 6.85 3.23
C ALA A 108 2.05 6.71 1.70
N ASN A 109 3.13 6.84 0.94
CA ASN A 109 3.19 6.53 -0.50
C ASN A 109 3.69 5.09 -0.78
N GLU A 110 4.00 4.32 0.25
CA GLU A 110 4.49 2.94 0.18
C GLU A 110 3.40 1.96 0.63
N ASN A 111 2.60 2.34 1.64
CA ASN A 111 1.48 1.59 2.19
C ASN A 111 0.24 1.67 1.29
N VAL A 112 0.39 1.11 0.08
CA VAL A 112 -0.60 1.13 -0.99
C VAL A 112 -0.60 -0.25 -1.66
N TRP A 113 -1.79 -0.82 -1.85
CA TRP A 113 -1.99 -2.14 -2.47
C TRP A 113 -2.82 -1.97 -3.74
N HIS A 114 -2.20 -2.23 -4.89
CA HIS A 114 -2.80 -2.09 -6.22
C HIS A 114 -3.68 -3.30 -6.55
N VAL A 115 -4.90 -3.06 -6.99
CA VAL A 115 -5.80 -4.13 -7.46
C VAL A 115 -5.39 -4.54 -8.87
N LEU A 116 -5.01 -5.81 -9.04
CA LEU A 116 -4.66 -6.41 -10.33
C LEU A 116 -5.93 -6.95 -11.00
N GLU A 117 -5.90 -8.14 -11.59
CA GLU A 117 -7.11 -8.86 -12.01
C GLU A 117 -8.14 -9.00 -10.88
N VAL A 118 -9.43 -8.96 -11.24
CA VAL A 118 -10.58 -9.14 -10.35
C VAL A 118 -11.49 -10.18 -10.97
N GLU A 119 -11.75 -11.28 -10.26
CA GLU A 119 -12.50 -12.42 -10.79
C GLU A 119 -14.02 -12.20 -10.84
N ALA A 120 -14.68 -12.86 -11.80
CA ALA A 120 -16.11 -12.67 -12.00
C ALA A 120 -16.94 -13.28 -10.84
N ASN A 121 -17.79 -12.46 -10.22
CA ASN A 121 -18.60 -12.80 -9.03
C ASN A 121 -17.79 -13.01 -7.74
N SER A 122 -16.50 -12.62 -7.69
CA SER A 122 -15.70 -12.67 -6.47
C SER A 122 -16.16 -11.65 -5.42
N PRO A 123 -15.77 -11.81 -4.14
CA PRO A 123 -15.97 -10.77 -3.13
C PRO A 123 -15.47 -9.39 -3.55
N ALA A 124 -14.34 -9.30 -4.27
CA ALA A 124 -13.82 -8.06 -4.82
C ALA A 124 -14.71 -7.46 -5.92
N ALA A 125 -15.24 -8.28 -6.84
CA ALA A 125 -16.19 -7.83 -7.85
C ALA A 125 -17.53 -7.37 -7.24
N LEU A 126 -18.03 -8.10 -6.24
CA LEU A 126 -19.27 -7.78 -5.52
C LEU A 126 -19.15 -6.48 -4.69
N ALA A 127 -17.97 -6.22 -4.11
CA ALA A 127 -17.63 -4.95 -3.48
C ALA A 127 -17.41 -3.79 -4.47
N GLY A 128 -17.32 -4.09 -5.77
CA GLY A 128 -17.10 -3.08 -6.82
C GLY A 128 -15.67 -2.54 -6.88
N LEU A 129 -14.67 -3.36 -6.56
CA LEU A 129 -13.27 -3.08 -6.89
C LEU A 129 -13.04 -3.19 -8.41
N ARG A 130 -12.17 -2.35 -8.94
CA ARG A 130 -11.84 -2.25 -10.37
C ARG A 130 -10.40 -2.68 -10.63
N ALA A 131 -10.25 -3.65 -11.52
CA ALA A 131 -8.92 -4.10 -11.95
C ALA A 131 -8.08 -2.95 -12.52
N HIS A 132 -6.82 -2.87 -12.11
CA HIS A 132 -5.76 -1.96 -12.57
C HIS A 132 -5.99 -0.44 -12.38
N SER A 133 -7.18 0.01 -11.98
CA SER A 133 -7.47 1.42 -11.69
C SER A 133 -7.62 1.72 -10.20
N ASP A 134 -7.83 0.70 -9.36
CA ASP A 134 -8.02 0.87 -7.92
C ASP A 134 -6.76 0.54 -7.11
N TYR A 135 -6.56 1.35 -6.07
CA TYR A 135 -5.48 1.23 -5.11
C TYR A 135 -6.08 1.32 -3.70
N ILE A 136 -5.95 0.26 -2.91
CA ILE A 136 -6.31 0.26 -1.49
C ILE A 136 -5.25 1.09 -0.76
N ILE A 137 -5.71 2.07 0.01
CA ILE A 137 -4.89 3.10 0.70
C ILE A 137 -5.09 3.10 2.23
N GLY A 138 -5.80 2.10 2.75
CA GLY A 138 -6.07 1.95 4.18
C GLY A 138 -7.36 1.16 4.45
N ALA A 139 -7.58 0.86 5.73
CA ALA A 139 -8.83 0.38 6.28
C ALA A 139 -9.26 1.26 7.47
N ASP A 140 -10.34 0.90 8.15
CA ASP A 140 -10.68 1.44 9.49
C ASP A 140 -9.59 1.10 10.53
N THR A 141 -8.87 -0.02 10.34
CA THR A 141 -7.65 -0.35 11.07
C THR A 141 -6.43 0.29 10.41
N ALA A 142 -5.41 0.65 11.20
CA ALA A 142 -4.14 1.12 10.67
C ALA A 142 -3.44 0.00 9.87
N LEU A 143 -2.89 0.36 8.71
CA LEU A 143 -2.05 -0.52 7.88
C LEU A 143 -0.69 0.17 7.71
N ASN A 144 0.33 -0.40 8.34
CA ASN A 144 1.68 0.15 8.46
C ASN A 144 2.70 -0.65 7.63
N GLU A 145 2.47 -1.95 7.45
CA GLU A 145 3.36 -2.89 6.75
C GLU A 145 2.58 -3.70 5.69
N SER A 146 3.28 -4.25 4.70
CA SER A 146 2.65 -4.97 3.56
C SER A 146 1.78 -6.15 3.98
N GLU A 147 2.13 -6.81 5.08
CA GLU A 147 1.49 -8.00 5.63
C GLU A 147 0.22 -7.68 6.44
N ASP A 148 0.03 -6.42 6.86
CA ASP A 148 -1.14 -6.00 7.65
C ASP A 148 -2.45 -6.18 6.87
N LEU A 149 -2.46 -5.88 5.56
CA LEU A 149 -3.69 -6.02 4.76
C LEU A 149 -4.13 -7.48 4.67
N PHE A 150 -3.20 -8.40 4.43
CA PHE A 150 -3.49 -9.83 4.33
C PHE A 150 -3.95 -10.39 5.69
N SER A 151 -3.25 -10.03 6.76
CA SER A 151 -3.62 -10.38 8.14
C SER A 151 -5.01 -9.84 8.54
N LEU A 152 -5.36 -8.64 8.06
CA LEU A 152 -6.67 -8.03 8.29
C LEU A 152 -7.77 -8.74 7.49
N ILE A 153 -7.52 -9.14 6.24
CA ILE A 153 -8.45 -9.93 5.41
C ILE A 153 -8.77 -11.26 6.10
N GLU A 154 -7.75 -12.02 6.53
CA GLU A 154 -7.93 -13.29 7.26
C GLU A 154 -8.70 -13.09 8.58
N THR A 155 -8.44 -12.00 9.30
CA THR A 155 -9.15 -11.67 10.54
C THR A 155 -10.63 -11.31 10.29
N TYR A 156 -10.95 -10.78 9.10
CA TYR A 156 -12.30 -10.39 8.68
C TYR A 156 -13.00 -11.43 7.80
N GLU A 157 -12.48 -12.65 7.73
CA GLU A 157 -13.13 -13.80 7.08
C GLU A 157 -14.60 -13.95 7.53
N GLY A 158 -15.52 -13.92 6.57
CA GLY A 158 -16.97 -13.94 6.77
C GLY A 158 -17.61 -12.65 7.31
N LYS A 159 -16.91 -11.51 7.35
CA LYS A 159 -17.36 -10.24 7.96
C LYS A 159 -17.18 -9.05 7.02
N GLU A 160 -17.99 -8.00 7.21
CA GLU A 160 -17.81 -6.74 6.50
C GLU A 160 -16.51 -6.04 6.94
N LEU A 161 -15.58 -5.88 6.00
CA LEU A 161 -14.35 -5.10 6.12
C LEU A 161 -14.47 -3.79 5.33
N LYS A 162 -14.12 -2.67 5.95
CA LYS A 162 -14.09 -1.36 5.30
C LYS A 162 -12.69 -1.02 4.80
N LEU A 163 -12.60 -0.79 3.50
CA LEU A 163 -11.38 -0.36 2.81
C LEU A 163 -11.58 1.05 2.26
N TYR A 164 -10.51 1.85 2.33
CA TYR A 164 -10.40 3.11 1.60
C TYR A 164 -9.66 2.84 0.30
N VAL A 165 -10.27 3.23 -0.82
CA VAL A 165 -9.80 2.91 -2.18
C VAL A 165 -9.71 4.17 -3.00
N TYR A 166 -8.49 4.53 -3.41
CA TYR A 166 -8.23 5.55 -4.42
C TYR A 166 -8.41 4.94 -5.82
N ASN A 167 -8.97 5.71 -6.75
CA ASN A 167 -9.18 5.30 -8.14
C ASN A 167 -8.52 6.28 -9.12
N THR A 168 -7.64 5.79 -10.00
CA THR A 168 -6.91 6.62 -10.97
C THR A 168 -7.81 7.24 -12.05
N ASP A 169 -8.93 6.59 -12.40
CA ASP A 169 -9.84 7.10 -13.44
C ASP A 169 -10.59 8.38 -12.98
N THR A 170 -10.70 8.57 -11.66
CA THR A 170 -11.53 9.63 -11.05
C THR A 170 -10.76 10.59 -10.13
N ASP A 171 -9.45 10.38 -9.91
CA ASP A 171 -8.59 11.18 -9.00
C ASP A 171 -9.24 11.41 -7.62
N ASN A 172 -9.85 10.35 -7.08
CA ASN A 172 -10.68 10.44 -5.89
C ASN A 172 -10.71 9.11 -5.12
N CYS A 173 -11.09 9.20 -3.85
CA CYS A 173 -11.19 8.04 -2.97
C CYS A 173 -12.65 7.74 -2.60
N ARG A 174 -12.94 6.46 -2.45
CA ARG A 174 -14.22 5.95 -1.95
C ARG A 174 -14.01 4.95 -0.82
N GLU A 175 -15.01 4.85 0.04
CA GLU A 175 -15.15 3.74 0.98
C GLU A 175 -15.72 2.56 0.20
N VAL A 176 -15.13 1.38 0.38
CA VAL A 176 -15.57 0.10 -0.18
C VAL A 176 -15.79 -0.85 0.99
N VAL A 177 -16.98 -1.45 1.04
CA VAL A 177 -17.27 -2.54 1.98
C VAL A 177 -17.10 -3.85 1.23
N ILE A 178 -16.21 -4.71 1.71
CA ILE A 178 -15.92 -6.03 1.15
C ILE A 178 -16.10 -7.08 2.24
N THR A 179 -16.61 -8.25 1.88
CA THR A 179 -16.77 -9.37 2.82
C THR A 179 -15.88 -10.51 2.36
N PRO A 180 -14.68 -10.69 2.94
CA PRO A 180 -13.81 -11.81 2.62
C PRO A 180 -14.54 -13.14 2.81
N ASN A 181 -14.38 -14.04 1.85
CA ASN A 181 -14.98 -15.37 1.84
C ASN A 181 -14.08 -16.32 1.04
N GLY A 182 -13.37 -17.24 1.69
CA GLY A 182 -12.55 -18.28 1.04
C GLY A 182 -13.37 -19.37 0.36
N ASP A 183 -14.59 -19.65 0.83
CA ASP A 183 -15.50 -20.67 0.28
C ASP A 183 -16.32 -20.16 -0.93
N TRP A 184 -15.94 -19.02 -1.54
CA TRP A 184 -16.64 -18.42 -2.68
C TRP A 184 -16.52 -19.22 -4.00
N GLY A 185 -15.58 -20.17 -4.08
CA GLY A 185 -15.41 -21.07 -5.23
C GLY A 185 -14.27 -20.71 -6.20
N GLY A 186 -13.41 -19.75 -5.87
CA GLY A 186 -12.19 -19.42 -6.61
C GLY A 186 -10.97 -19.27 -5.69
N GLU A 187 -9.95 -18.52 -6.12
CA GLU A 187 -8.69 -18.38 -5.38
C GLU A 187 -8.70 -17.24 -4.36
N GLY A 188 -8.21 -17.53 -3.14
CA GLY A 188 -8.12 -16.59 -2.01
C GLY A 188 -9.46 -16.08 -1.47
N SER A 189 -9.44 -15.34 -0.36
CA SER A 189 -10.68 -14.82 0.26
C SER A 189 -11.29 -13.60 -0.44
N LEU A 190 -10.60 -12.98 -1.42
CA LEU A 190 -11.11 -11.81 -2.16
C LEU A 190 -11.44 -12.09 -3.63
N GLY A 191 -10.78 -13.05 -4.27
CA GLY A 191 -10.80 -13.23 -5.72
C GLY A 191 -10.37 -11.99 -6.50
N CYS A 192 -9.24 -11.42 -6.12
CA CYS A 192 -8.48 -10.44 -6.91
C CYS A 192 -6.98 -10.59 -6.64
N GLY A 193 -6.15 -10.29 -7.64
CA GLY A 193 -4.70 -10.16 -7.46
C GLY A 193 -4.36 -8.84 -6.77
N ILE A 194 -3.37 -8.85 -5.88
CA ILE A 194 -2.91 -7.67 -5.15
C ILE A 194 -1.41 -7.44 -5.41
N GLY A 195 -1.08 -6.28 -5.99
CA GLY A 195 0.29 -5.82 -6.19
C GLY A 195 0.75 -4.89 -5.06
N TYR A 196 1.97 -5.08 -4.56
CA TYR A 196 2.59 -4.21 -3.55
C TYR A 196 4.00 -3.77 -3.96
N GLY A 197 4.48 -2.65 -3.41
CA GLY A 197 5.84 -2.14 -3.62
C GLY A 197 5.98 -1.19 -4.81
N TYR A 198 7.21 -0.94 -5.25
CA TYR A 198 7.55 0.22 -6.11
C TYR A 198 6.74 0.32 -7.42
N LEU A 199 6.49 -0.79 -8.11
CA LEU A 199 5.72 -0.83 -9.36
C LEU A 199 4.20 -0.73 -9.17
N HIS A 200 3.74 -0.72 -7.91
CA HIS A 200 2.33 -0.77 -7.52
C HIS A 200 1.91 0.41 -6.62
N ARG A 201 2.76 1.44 -6.54
CA ARG A 201 2.40 2.73 -5.95
C ARG A 201 1.43 3.48 -6.88
N ILE A 202 0.59 4.33 -6.32
CA ILE A 202 -0.28 5.22 -7.10
C ILE A 202 0.60 6.10 -8.01
N PRO A 203 0.29 6.23 -9.31
CA PRO A 203 1.07 7.05 -10.23
C PRO A 203 1.10 8.51 -9.79
N THR A 204 2.25 8.96 -9.29
CA THR A 204 2.55 10.39 -9.25
C THR A 204 2.81 10.86 -10.68
N LEU A 205 2.13 11.92 -11.10
CA LEU A 205 2.37 12.49 -12.43
C LEU A 205 3.86 12.85 -12.56
N PRO A 206 4.54 12.47 -13.66
CA PRO A 206 5.96 12.71 -13.79
C PRO A 206 6.24 14.22 -13.76
N PHE A 207 7.35 14.58 -13.13
CA PHE A 207 7.85 15.96 -13.09
C PHE A 207 7.88 16.57 -14.50
N GLU A 208 7.55 17.86 -14.62
CA GLU A 208 7.81 18.65 -15.85
C GLU A 208 9.30 18.95 -16.08
N ASP A 209 10.17 17.98 -15.79
CA ASP A 209 11.57 17.97 -16.24
C ASP A 209 11.66 17.19 -17.54
N GLY A 210 11.25 17.85 -18.63
CA GLY A 210 11.30 17.36 -20.02
C GLY A 210 12.73 17.14 -20.57
N LYS A 211 13.69 16.78 -19.71
CA LYS A 211 15.06 16.41 -20.08
C LYS A 211 15.05 15.03 -20.73
N LYS A 212 14.66 15.03 -22.00
CA LYS A 212 14.72 13.90 -22.94
C LYS A 212 15.95 13.04 -22.64
N ILE A 213 15.75 11.75 -22.36
CA ILE A 213 16.84 10.77 -22.29
C ILE A 213 17.30 10.51 -23.72
N SER A 214 18.06 11.45 -24.27
CA SER A 214 18.69 11.33 -25.57
C SER A 214 19.85 10.35 -25.44
N PHE A 215 19.56 9.07 -25.65
CA PHE A 215 20.57 8.11 -26.06
C PHE A 215 21.34 8.73 -27.25
N PRO A 216 22.68 8.79 -27.22
CA PRO A 216 23.45 9.48 -28.24
C PRO A 216 23.37 8.72 -29.56
N ALA A 217 22.44 9.12 -30.41
CA ALA A 217 22.34 8.62 -31.78
C ALA A 217 23.61 9.02 -32.55
N GLN A 218 24.41 8.03 -32.94
CA GLN A 218 25.58 8.26 -33.77
C GLN A 218 25.15 8.75 -35.15
N THR A 219 25.41 10.02 -35.46
CA THR A 219 25.29 10.55 -36.81
C THR A 219 26.53 10.20 -37.64
N PRO A 220 26.39 9.78 -38.92
CA PRO A 220 27.52 9.51 -39.79
C PRO A 220 28.18 10.81 -40.26
N GLY A 221 29.52 10.88 -40.18
CA GLY A 221 30.33 11.99 -40.65
C GLY A 221 31.82 11.64 -40.59
N ASP A 222 32.58 12.02 -41.62
CA ASP A 222 33.89 11.41 -41.91
C ASP A 222 35.09 11.93 -41.11
N ALA A 223 36.00 10.99 -40.86
CA ALA A 223 37.47 11.07 -40.74
C ALA A 223 38.17 12.25 -40.01
N VAL A 224 39.01 11.90 -39.02
CA VAL A 224 40.45 12.20 -39.03
C VAL A 224 41.22 11.22 -38.10
N SER A 225 42.51 11.03 -38.38
CA SER A 225 43.39 9.92 -37.94
C SER A 225 43.62 9.73 -36.42
N ALA A 226 43.92 8.48 -36.04
CA ALA A 226 44.29 8.02 -34.68
C ALA A 226 45.75 8.36 -34.28
N PRO A 227 46.14 8.13 -33.00
CA PRO A 227 46.72 6.82 -32.67
C PRO A 227 46.37 6.24 -31.26
N LYS A 228 46.36 4.90 -31.18
CA LYS A 228 47.01 3.99 -30.18
C LYS A 228 47.22 4.44 -28.72
N ASP A 229 47.05 3.61 -27.70
CA ASP A 229 46.61 2.20 -27.56
C ASP A 229 46.19 2.00 -26.08
N GLY A 230 45.43 0.93 -25.74
CA GLY A 230 45.46 0.41 -24.35
C GLY A 230 44.14 0.16 -23.59
N PHE A 231 43.17 -0.55 -24.17
CA PHE A 231 42.18 -1.32 -23.39
C PHE A 231 41.96 -2.71 -24.00
N THR A 232 41.86 -3.73 -23.15
CA THR A 232 41.70 -5.13 -23.57
C THR A 232 40.23 -5.53 -23.56
N GLU A 233 39.65 -5.81 -24.73
CA GLU A 233 38.29 -6.37 -24.81
C GLU A 233 38.28 -7.87 -24.50
N VAL A 234 37.24 -8.33 -23.79
CA VAL A 234 37.06 -9.74 -23.43
C VAL A 234 35.77 -10.25 -24.09
N HIS A 235 35.90 -10.85 -25.27
CA HIS A 235 34.78 -11.49 -25.96
C HIS A 235 34.40 -12.82 -25.28
N LEU A 236 33.17 -12.92 -24.77
CA LEU A 236 32.58 -14.23 -24.44
C LEU A 236 32.09 -14.89 -25.73
N SER A 237 32.63 -16.08 -26.04
CA SER A 237 32.15 -16.94 -27.13
C SER A 237 31.51 -18.20 -26.55
N ALA A 238 30.30 -18.51 -26.99
CA ALA A 238 29.59 -19.73 -26.58
C ALA A 238 30.18 -20.97 -27.26
N VAL A 239 30.08 -22.13 -26.59
CA VAL A 239 30.49 -23.43 -27.12
C VAL A 239 29.28 -24.34 -27.28
N VAL A 240 29.20 -25.01 -28.43
CA VAL A 240 28.16 -25.99 -28.81
C VAL A 240 28.89 -27.34 -29.05
N PRO A 241 28.33 -28.50 -28.65
CA PRO A 241 29.16 -29.67 -28.34
C PRO A 241 29.38 -30.65 -29.51
N THR A 242 30.49 -31.40 -29.44
CA THR A 242 30.72 -32.61 -30.25
C THR A 242 31.43 -33.68 -29.42
N VAL A 243 30.91 -34.91 -29.42
CA VAL A 243 31.53 -36.12 -28.83
C VAL A 243 32.50 -36.80 -29.81
N PRO A 244 33.50 -37.59 -29.33
CA PRO A 244 33.36 -39.05 -29.54
C PRO A 244 34.00 -40.01 -28.51
N VAL A 245 33.30 -41.13 -28.30
CA VAL A 245 33.83 -42.52 -28.14
C VAL A 245 34.47 -42.98 -26.80
N VAL A 246 34.36 -44.30 -26.57
CA VAL A 246 34.52 -45.07 -25.33
C VAL A 246 35.80 -45.88 -25.23
N VAL A 247 36.24 -46.23 -24.00
CA VAL A 247 36.76 -47.56 -23.62
C VAL A 247 36.42 -47.82 -22.13
N SER A 248 36.25 -49.09 -21.72
CA SER A 248 35.88 -49.51 -20.34
C SER A 248 37.00 -50.29 -19.65
N SER A 249 37.20 -50.12 -18.31
CA SER A 249 37.78 -51.18 -17.44
C SER A 249 37.71 -50.90 -15.92
N SER A 250 36.87 -51.69 -15.21
CA SER A 250 37.09 -52.39 -13.92
C SER A 250 37.99 -51.87 -12.78
N SER A 251 37.59 -52.28 -11.55
CA SER A 251 38.38 -52.46 -10.30
C SER A 251 38.72 -51.21 -9.45
N SER A 252 38.97 -51.31 -8.13
CA SER A 252 38.16 -51.87 -7.01
C SER A 252 38.97 -51.84 -5.70
N THR A 253 38.56 -51.07 -4.69
CA THR A 253 38.89 -51.12 -3.24
C THR A 253 38.35 -49.82 -2.61
N GLY A 254 37.88 -49.75 -1.36
CA GLY A 254 37.67 -50.77 -0.34
C GLY A 254 37.46 -50.10 1.03
N LEU A 255 36.82 -50.81 1.97
CA LEU A 255 36.45 -50.39 3.34
C LEU A 255 35.33 -49.32 3.43
N GLU A 256 34.45 -49.24 4.44
CA GLU A 256 33.77 -50.16 5.39
C GLU A 256 33.37 -49.35 6.65
N GLN A 257 32.33 -49.80 7.37
CA GLN A 257 31.79 -49.24 8.63
C GLN A 257 31.02 -47.89 8.49
N SER A 258 29.71 -47.76 8.74
CA SER A 258 28.80 -48.26 9.82
C SER A 258 28.97 -47.45 11.13
N LEU A 259 27.92 -46.96 11.81
CA LEU A 259 26.65 -47.61 12.21
C LEU A 259 25.39 -46.72 12.13
N SER A 260 24.22 -47.35 12.32
CA SER A 260 22.87 -46.79 12.18
C SER A 260 22.14 -46.51 13.52
N GLY A 261 21.11 -45.67 13.50
CA GLY A 261 20.11 -45.48 14.57
C GLY A 261 19.59 -44.03 14.62
N LEU A 262 18.30 -43.73 14.83
CA LEU A 262 17.15 -44.53 15.28
C LEU A 262 15.86 -44.15 14.51
N SER A 263 14.87 -45.06 14.47
CA SER A 263 13.54 -44.84 13.88
C SER A 263 12.45 -45.42 14.79
N VAL A 264 11.33 -44.70 15.03
CA VAL A 264 10.16 -45.23 15.79
C VAL A 264 8.83 -44.68 15.25
N SER A 265 7.81 -45.54 15.24
CA SER A 265 6.38 -45.23 15.05
C SER A 265 5.54 -46.42 15.60
N SER A 266 4.21 -46.40 15.77
CA SER A 266 3.19 -45.41 15.35
C SER A 266 1.90 -45.49 16.20
N HIS A 267 1.18 -44.37 16.30
CA HIS A 267 -0.28 -44.30 16.58
C HIS A 267 -0.75 -44.76 18.01
N PRO A 268 -2.05 -45.00 18.33
CA PRO A 268 -2.76 -44.16 19.32
C PRO A 268 -3.58 -44.94 20.39
N PRO A 269 -4.38 -44.27 21.23
CA PRO A 269 -5.45 -44.95 22.00
C PRO A 269 -6.82 -44.21 22.09
N THR A 270 -7.89 -44.99 22.32
CA THR A 270 -9.31 -44.54 22.50
C THR A 270 -10.11 -45.59 23.29
N SER A 271 -11.17 -45.30 24.08
CA SER A 271 -11.66 -44.05 24.70
C SER A 271 -12.72 -44.40 25.80
N ILE A 272 -14.01 -44.16 25.54
CA ILE A 272 -15.22 -44.74 26.19
C ILE A 272 -15.54 -44.39 27.67
N SER A 273 -16.43 -43.38 27.82
CA SER A 273 -17.60 -43.33 28.76
C SER A 273 -17.38 -43.18 30.30
N SER A 274 -18.36 -42.77 31.15
CA SER A 274 -19.83 -42.63 30.97
C SER A 274 -20.54 -41.57 31.88
N LEU A 275 -21.67 -41.02 31.37
CA LEU A 275 -22.96 -40.63 32.03
C LEU A 275 -23.12 -39.51 33.10
N GLN A 276 -24.10 -38.61 32.84
CA GLN A 276 -25.11 -37.89 33.69
C GLN A 276 -24.72 -37.39 35.12
N THR A 277 -25.09 -36.21 35.64
CA THR A 277 -26.40 -35.46 35.68
C THR A 277 -26.13 -34.03 36.24
N GLY A 278 -26.93 -32.95 36.11
CA GLY A 278 -28.14 -32.62 35.33
C GLY A 278 -29.02 -31.52 35.99
N ASN A 279 -29.80 -30.77 35.19
CA ASN A 279 -30.75 -29.67 35.53
C ASN A 279 -30.21 -28.30 36.04
N PRO A 280 -30.99 -27.18 35.89
CA PRO A 280 -30.50 -25.80 36.05
C PRO A 280 -30.95 -25.09 37.34
N HIS A 281 -30.36 -23.91 37.59
CA HIS A 281 -30.84 -22.94 38.58
C HIS A 281 -32.10 -22.19 38.10
N LEU A 282 -33.01 -21.88 39.04
CA LEU A 282 -34.19 -21.04 38.84
C LEU A 282 -34.26 -19.95 39.94
N CYS A 283 -34.94 -18.85 39.60
CA CYS A 283 -35.24 -17.60 40.32
C CYS A 283 -35.09 -17.54 41.86
N SER A 284 -34.70 -16.36 42.34
CA SER A 284 -35.01 -15.84 43.67
C SER A 284 -36.00 -14.68 43.56
N GLU A 285 -36.93 -14.59 44.51
CA GLU A 285 -37.81 -13.45 44.85
C GLU A 285 -38.74 -12.86 43.74
N THR A 286 -40.01 -12.53 43.99
CA THR A 286 -40.81 -12.55 45.24
C THR A 286 -42.26 -12.93 44.95
#